data_AF-A0A0B7ABP9-F1
#
_entry.id   AF-A0A0B7ABP9-F1
#
_cell.length_a   1.000
_cell.length_b   1.000
_cell.length_c   1.000
_cell.angle_alpha   90.00
_cell.angle_beta   90.00
_cell.angle_gamma   90.00
#
_symmetry.space_group_name_H-M   'P 1'
#
loop_
_entity.id
_entity.type
_entity.pdbx_description
1 polymer ?
#
loop_
_entity_poly.entity_id
_entity_poly.type
_entity_poly.pdbx_seq_one_letter_code
_entity_poly.pdbx_strand_id
1 'polypeptide(L)' 'CASHEDAQMADFLETEYLEEQVRSIKEISDHITNLKRVGHGLGEYIYDRETLGH' A
#
# COMPACT_ATOMS: atom_id res chain seq x y z
N CYS A 1 20.23 -11.61 -7.45
CA CYS A 1 19.74 -12.06 -6.13
C CYS A 1 19.28 -13.49 -6.25
N ALA A 2 20.07 -14.44 -5.76
CA ALA A 2 19.70 -15.82 -5.45
C ALA A 2 20.98 -16.49 -4.94
N SER A 3 21.51 -15.98 -3.83
CA SER A 3 22.83 -16.38 -3.29
C SER A 3 22.88 -17.86 -2.87
N HIS A 4 21.72 -18.53 -2.85
CA HIS A 4 21.53 -19.91 -2.43
C HIS A 4 20.65 -20.72 -3.39
N GLU A 5 20.58 -20.39 -4.69
CA GLU A 5 19.92 -21.18 -5.77
C GLU A 5 18.54 -21.82 -5.45
N ASP A 6 17.82 -21.30 -4.46
CA ASP A 6 16.56 -21.87 -3.99
C ASP A 6 15.41 -21.16 -4.72
N ALA A 7 15.08 -21.70 -5.88
CA ALA A 7 13.99 -21.18 -6.70
C ALA A 7 12.63 -21.25 -5.99
N GLN A 8 12.43 -22.24 -5.10
CA GLN A 8 11.17 -22.38 -4.37
C GLN A 8 11.02 -21.28 -3.31
N MET A 9 12.10 -20.98 -2.57
CA MET A 9 12.08 -19.89 -1.59
C MET A 9 11.89 -18.54 -2.27
N ALA A 10 12.50 -18.32 -3.44
CA ALA A 10 12.32 -17.08 -4.20
C ALA A 10 10.86 -16.90 -4.65
N ASP A 11 10.26 -17.93 -5.25
CA ASP A 11 8.85 -17.93 -5.70
C ASP A 11 7.87 -17.70 -4.54
N PHE A 12 8.12 -18.33 -3.39
CA PHE A 12 7.33 -18.13 -2.17
C PHE A 12 7.40 -16.69 -1.68
N LEU A 13 8.59 -16.09 -1.61
CA LEU A 13 8.74 -14.71 -1.16
C LEU A 13 8.11 -13.72 -2.14
N GLU A 14 8.27 -13.95 -3.44
CA GLU A 14 7.68 -13.10 -4.48
C GLU A 14 6.15 -13.11 -4.42
N THR A 15 5.55 -14.30 -4.42
CA THR A 15 4.10 -14.50 -4.51
C THR A 15 3.38 -14.13 -3.20
N GLU A 16 3.91 -14.56 -2.06
CA GLU A 16 3.19 -14.42 -0.79
C GLU A 16 3.46 -13.08 -0.08
N TYR A 17 4.59 -12.41 -0.37
CA TYR A 17 4.99 -11.23 0.39
C TYR A 17 5.28 -10.01 -0.48
N LEU A 18 6.11 -10.14 -1.52
CA LEU A 18 6.60 -8.97 -2.24
C LEU A 18 5.50 -8.31 -3.06
N GLU A 19 4.62 -9.08 -3.71
CA GLU A 19 3.47 -8.51 -4.43
C GLU A 19 2.50 -7.76 -3.50
N GLU A 20 2.18 -8.36 -2.34
CA GLU A 20 1.30 -7.73 -1.35
C GLU A 20 1.92 -6.44 -0.82
N GLN A 21 3.21 -6.45 -0.48
CA GLN A 21 3.90 -5.27 0.04
C GLN A 21 3.92 -4.12 -0.97
N VAL A 22 4.16 -4.39 -2.25
CA VAL A 22 4.12 -3.34 -3.29
C VAL A 22 2.70 -2.75 -3.40
N ARG A 23 1.66 -3.59 -3.33
CA ARG A 23 0.26 -3.13 -3.36
C ARG A 23 -0.08 -2.27 -2.15
N SER A 24 0.31 -2.71 -0.95
CA SER A 24 0.07 -1.98 0.31
C SER A 24 0.80 -0.63 0.33
N ILE A 25 2.04 -0.57 -0.16
CA ILE A 25 2.79 0.70 -0.28
C ILE A 25 2.08 1.66 -1.24
N LYS A 26 1.55 1.14 -2.36
CA LYS A 26 0.81 1.94 -3.33
C LYS A 26 -0.48 2.52 -2.73
N GLU A 27 -1.24 1.70 -2.02
CA GLU A 27 -2.47 2.12 -1.34
C GLU A 27 -2.21 3.24 -0.33
N ILE A 28 -1.19 3.08 0.53
CA ILE A 28 -0.78 4.12 1.49
C ILE A 28 -0.35 5.41 0.75
N SER A 29 0.39 5.28 -0.36
CA SER A 29 0.83 6.43 -1.15
C SER A 29 -0.34 7.19 -1.78
N ASP A 30 -1.39 6.48 -2.18
CA ASP A 30 -2.62 7.06 -2.70
C ASP A 30 -3.39 7.79 -1.59
N HIS A 31 -3.49 7.20 -0.40
CA HIS A 31 -4.07 7.87 0.76
C HIS A 31 -3.36 9.19 1.08
N ILE A 32 -2.02 9.17 1.17
CA ILE A 32 -1.23 10.38 1.42
C ILE A 32 -1.47 11.44 0.34
N THR A 33 -1.52 11.03 -0.93
CA THR A 33 -1.74 11.95 -2.06
C THR A 33 -3.13 12.59 -1.99
N ASN A 34 -4.16 11.81 -1.69
CA ASN A 34 -5.52 12.30 -1.56
C ASN A 34 -5.68 13.23 -0.35
N LEU A 35 -5.13 12.87 0.81
CA LEU A 35 -5.12 13.72 2.01
C LEU A 35 -4.46 15.07 1.74
N LYS A 36 -3.32 15.09 1.03
CA LYS A 36 -2.67 16.35 0.61
C LYS A 36 -3.54 17.20 -0.32
N ARG A 37 -4.38 16.58 -1.16
CA ARG A 37 -5.25 17.30 -2.12
C ARG A 37 -6.49 17.87 -1.47
N VAL A 38 -7.10 17.15 -0.52
CA VAL A 38 -8.32 17.61 0.17
C VAL A 38 -8.02 18.70 1.21
N GLY A 39 -6.78 18.75 1.71
CA GLY A 39 -6.36 19.72 2.72
C GLY A 39 -6.90 19.40 4.11
N HIS A 40 -6.48 20.20 5.09
CA HIS A 40 -6.75 19.93 6.51
C HIS A 40 -8.21 20.20 6.92
N GLY A 41 -8.68 19.53 7.98
CA GLY A 41 -9.97 19.82 8.60
C GLY A 41 -11.16 19.22 7.84
N LEU A 42 -11.95 20.04 7.14
CA LEU A 42 -13.15 19.54 6.44
C LEU A 42 -12.80 18.52 5.35
N GLY A 43 -11.67 18.71 4.66
CA GLY A 43 -11.19 17.79 3.63
C GLY A 43 -10.88 16.40 4.19
N GLU A 44 -10.16 16.34 5.30
CA GLU A 44 -9.86 15.10 6.03
C GLU A 44 -11.13 14.41 6.54
N TYR A 45 -12.07 15.17 7.13
CA TYR A 45 -13.35 14.62 7.60
C TYR A 45 -14.17 13.97 6.48
N ILE A 46 -14.27 14.63 5.32
CA ILE A 46 -14.98 14.07 4.16
C ILE A 46 -14.22 12.85 3.63
N TYR A 47 -12.89 12.92 3.57
CA TYR A 47 -12.06 11.83 3.07
C TYR A 47 -12.20 10.55 3.92
N ASP A 48 -12.19 10.70 5.24
CA ASP A 48 -12.39 9.62 6.20
C ASP A 48 -13.75 8.92 5.99
N ARG A 49 -14.82 9.71 5.92
CA ARG A 49 -16.19 9.19 5.76
C ARG A 49 -16.42 8.48 4.42
N GLU A 50 -15.88 9.01 3.33
CA GLU A 50 -16.14 8.51 1.97
C GLU A 50 -15.17 7.38 1.55
N THR A 51 -13.95 7.36 2.08
CA THR A 51 -12.89 6.43 1.63
C THR A 51 -12.52 5.38 2.68
N LEU A 52 -12.51 5.74 3.97
CA LEU A 52 -12.13 4.81 5.05
C LEU A 52 -13.35 4.21 5.76
N GLY A 53 -14.55 4.74 5.50
CA GLY A 53 -15.82 4.15 5.93
C GLY A 53 -16.11 4.28 7.43
N HIS A 54 -15.60 5.34 8.06
CA HIS A 54 -15.89 5.71 9.45
C HIS A 54 -17.06 6.70 9.59
#